data_AF-A0A5D2TX60-F1
#
_entry.id   AF-A0A5D2TX60-F1
#
_cell.length_a   1.000
_cell.length_b   1.000
_cell.length_c   1.000
_cell.angle_alpha   90.00
_cell.angle_beta   90.00
_cell.angle_gamma   90.00
#
_symmetry.space_group_name_H-M   'P 1'
#
loop_
_entity.id
_entity.type
_entity.pdbx_description
1 polymer ?
#
loop_
_entity_poly.entity_id
_entity_poly.type
_entity_poly.pdbx_seq_one_letter_code
_entity_poly.pdbx_strand_id
1 'polypeptide(L)' 'MGSMLGNLPSFDPHNFSQLRPSDPSNPSKMVPSTYRPTHSRTLPPPDQVEIETCCHRTSNTRAWMQAN' A
#
# COMPACT_ATOMS: atom_id res chain seq x y z
N MET A 1 -6.44 -5.46 -40.68
CA MET A 1 -7.31 -4.78 -39.70
C MET A 1 -6.62 -4.82 -38.35
N GLY A 2 -6.13 -3.70 -37.84
CA GLY A 2 -5.58 -3.61 -36.48
C GLY A 2 -6.70 -3.37 -35.46
N SER A 3 -6.57 -3.92 -34.25
CA SER A 3 -7.51 -3.70 -33.15
C SER A 3 -7.64 -2.20 -32.82
N MET A 4 -8.87 -1.70 -32.70
CA MET A 4 -9.18 -0.30 -32.33
C MET A 4 -8.60 0.11 -30.96
N LEU A 5 -8.19 -0.86 -30.14
CA LEU A 5 -7.69 -0.66 -28.77
C LEU A 5 -6.15 -0.71 -28.66
N GLY A 6 -5.43 -0.87 -29.77
CA GLY A 6 -3.96 -0.86 -29.80
C GLY A 6 -3.28 -2.02 -29.05
N ASN A 7 -1.94 -2.03 -29.08
CA ASN A 7 -1.10 -2.99 -28.37
C ASN A 7 -0.91 -2.57 -26.90
N LEU A 8 -1.87 -2.87 -26.05
CA LEU A 8 -1.75 -2.68 -24.60
C LEU A 8 -0.52 -3.43 -24.05
N PRO A 9 0.17 -2.87 -23.03
CA PRO A 9 1.30 -3.53 -22.42
C PRO A 9 0.86 -4.86 -21.81
N SER A 10 1.54 -5.94 -22.20
CA SER A 10 1.39 -7.26 -21.63
C SER A 10 2.76 -7.73 -21.14
N PHE A 11 2.90 -7.86 -19.83
CA PHE A 11 4.17 -8.27 -19.22
C PHE A 11 4.42 -9.78 -19.40
N ASP A 12 3.35 -10.58 -19.29
CA ASP A 12 3.34 -12.01 -19.61
C ASP A 12 2.05 -12.33 -20.39
N PRO A 13 2.16 -12.85 -21.63
CA PRO A 13 1.00 -13.18 -22.47
C PRO A 13 0.10 -14.27 -21.86
N HIS A 14 0.58 -15.02 -20.87
CA HIS A 14 -0.18 -16.10 -20.24
C HIS A 14 -1.07 -15.65 -19.07
N ASN A 15 -0.91 -14.43 -18.54
CA ASN A 15 -1.63 -13.93 -17.36
C ASN A 15 -3.15 -14.17 -17.39
N PHE A 16 -3.78 -13.99 -18.56
CA PHE A 16 -5.23 -14.10 -18.73
C PHE A 16 -5.65 -15.29 -19.59
N SER A 17 -4.68 -16.05 -20.11
CA SER A 17 -4.94 -17.15 -21.07
C SER A 17 -5.72 -18.32 -20.46
N GLN A 18 -5.64 -18.48 -19.13
CA GLN A 18 -6.29 -19.56 -18.40
C GLN A 18 -7.62 -19.16 -17.76
N LEU A 19 -7.96 -17.86 -17.77
CA LEU A 19 -9.21 -17.39 -17.22
C LEU A 19 -10.35 -17.82 -18.14
N ARG A 20 -11.17 -18.75 -17.66
CA ARG A 20 -12.47 -18.95 -18.27
C ARG A 20 -13.33 -17.75 -17.93
N PRO A 21 -14.12 -17.20 -18.87
CA PRO A 21 -15.19 -16.27 -18.52
C PRO A 21 -15.98 -16.88 -17.37
N SER A 22 -15.99 -16.21 -16.21
CA SER A 22 -16.77 -16.70 -15.08
C SER A 22 -18.22 -16.74 -15.53
N ASP A 23 -18.92 -17.84 -15.26
CA ASP A 23 -20.37 -17.84 -15.36
C ASP A 23 -20.87 -16.69 -14.46
N PRO A 24 -21.61 -15.69 -14.99
CA PRO A 24 -22.12 -14.59 -14.17
C PRO A 24 -23.04 -15.09 -13.05
N SER A 25 -23.56 -16.32 -13.15
CA SER A 25 -24.33 -16.98 -12.09
C SER A 25 -23.46 -17.55 -10.96
N ASN A 26 -22.15 -17.72 -11.18
CA ASN A 26 -21.20 -18.25 -10.20
C ASN A 26 -19.88 -17.47 -10.22
N PRO A 27 -19.82 -16.31 -9.54
CA PRO A 27 -18.60 -15.52 -9.44
C PRO A 27 -17.52 -16.32 -8.68
N SER A 28 -16.31 -16.36 -9.24
CA SER A 28 -15.13 -16.92 -8.56
C SER A 28 -14.92 -16.23 -7.22
N LYS A 29 -15.05 -16.99 -6.12
CA LYS A 29 -14.84 -16.51 -4.74
C LYS A 29 -13.36 -16.46 -4.36
N MET A 30 -12.51 -15.91 -5.23
CA MET A 30 -11.10 -15.72 -4.90
C MET A 30 -10.98 -14.53 -3.93
N VAL A 31 -11.25 -14.78 -2.65
CA VAL A 31 -11.15 -13.79 -1.58
C VAL A 31 -9.68 -13.75 -1.13
N PRO A 32 -8.98 -12.61 -1.26
CA PRO A 32 -7.64 -12.47 -0.69
C PRO A 32 -7.67 -12.72 0.82
N SER A 33 -6.70 -13.47 1.33
CA SER A 33 -6.56 -13.64 2.78
C SER A 33 -6.17 -12.31 3.41
N THR A 34 -6.85 -11.93 4.50
CA THR A 34 -6.42 -10.79 5.31
C THR A 34 -5.11 -11.14 6.03
N TYR A 35 -4.03 -10.43 5.70
CA TYR A 35 -2.75 -10.59 6.39
C TYR A 35 -2.87 -10.19 7.87
N ARG A 36 -2.41 -11.07 8.77
CA ARG A 36 -2.34 -10.84 10.21
C ARG A 36 -0.90 -10.98 10.69
N PRO A 37 -0.21 -9.88 11.04
CA PRO A 37 1.14 -9.95 11.58
C PRO A 37 1.17 -10.76 12.87
N THR A 38 2.13 -11.68 13.01
CA THR A 38 2.36 -12.44 14.24
C THR A 38 3.38 -11.78 15.17
N HIS A 39 4.03 -10.70 14.72
CA HIS A 39 5.10 -10.02 15.44
C HIS A 39 4.72 -8.56 15.65
N SER A 40 5.12 -8.01 16.80
CA SER A 40 5.05 -6.59 17.07
C SER A 40 5.86 -5.82 16.02
N ARG A 41 5.34 -4.67 15.57
CA ARG A 41 6.08 -3.78 14.65
C ARG A 41 7.39 -3.37 15.32
N THR A 42 8.50 -3.87 14.79
CA THR A 42 9.82 -3.33 15.09
C THR A 42 9.86 -1.89 14.59
N LEU A 43 10.50 -1.00 15.35
CA LEU A 43 10.79 0.35 14.86
C LEU A 43 11.58 0.21 13.55
N PRO A 44 11.14 0.83 12.44
CA PRO A 44 11.92 0.80 11.22
C PRO A 44 13.27 1.48 11.47
N PRO A 45 14.32 1.11 10.71
CA PRO A 45 15.60 1.80 10.72
C PRO A 45 15.46 3.33 10.72
N PRO A 46 16.35 4.08 11.41
CA PRO A 46 16.24 5.54 11.55
C PRO A 46 16.26 6.33 10.24
N ASP A 47 16.76 5.73 9.15
CA ASP A 47 16.76 6.25 7.79
C ASP A 47 15.45 5.98 7.02
N GLN A 48 14.53 5.22 7.63
CA GLN A 48 13.25 4.80 7.04
C GLN A 48 12.04 5.42 7.76
N VAL A 49 12.25 6.28 8.76
CA VAL A 49 11.15 7.02 9.39
C VAL A 49 10.84 8.26 8.55
N GLU A 50 9.58 8.39 8.11
CA GLU A 50 9.05 9.69 7.70
C GLU A 50 9.08 10.58 8.93
N ILE A 51 10.05 11.50 8.96
CA ILE A 51 10.11 12.53 10.00
C ILE A 51 8.99 13.50 9.66
N GLU A 52 7.81 13.32 10.24
CA GLU A 52 6.90 14.45 10.34
C GLU A 52 7.64 15.50 11.16
N THR A 53 8.17 16.54 10.50
CA THR A 53 8.61 17.74 11.19
C THR A 53 7.40 18.23 11.95
N CYS A 54 7.38 17.87 13.22
CA CYS A 54 6.33 18.12 14.17
C CYS A 54 5.77 19.52 13.95
N CYS A 55 4.52 19.59 13.48
CA CYS A 55 3.67 20.79 13.51
C CYS A 55 3.38 21.27 14.95
N HIS A 56 4.19 20.88 15.95
CA HIS A 56 4.25 21.46 17.29
C HIS A 56 5.64 21.97 17.68
N ARG A 57 6.37 22.61 16.77
CA ARG A 57 7.25 23.71 17.19
C ARG A 57 6.42 24.97 17.43
N THR A 58 5.46 24.91 18.35
CA THR A 58 4.80 26.12 18.89
C THR A 58 4.31 25.82 20.31
N SER A 59 5.02 26.43 21.28
CA SER A 59 4.48 27.07 22.49
C SER A 59 4.77 26.50 23.89
N ASN A 60 5.04 25.20 24.13
CA ASN A 60 5.11 24.71 25.53
C ASN A 60 6.47 24.29 26.11
N THR A 61 7.54 24.19 25.32
CA THR A 61 8.85 23.76 25.85
C THR A 61 9.81 24.90 26.21
N ARG A 62 9.47 26.16 25.90
CA ARG A 62 10.31 27.33 26.28
C ARG A 62 9.96 27.92 27.66
N ALA A 63 8.81 27.60 28.25
CA ALA A 63 8.39 28.17 29.53
C ALA A 63 9.13 27.57 30.75
N TRP A 64 9.66 26.35 30.64
CA TRP A 64 10.28 25.65 31.77
C TRP A 64 11.78 25.94 31.97
N MET A 65 12.44 26.61 31.02
CA MET A 65 13.88 26.92 31.14
C MET A 65 14.18 28.35 31.63
N GLN A 66 13.18 29.10 32.08
CA GLN A 66 13.35 30.48 32.59
C GLN A 66 13.00 30.65 34.07
N ALA A 67 12.72 29.57 34.79
CA ALA A 67 12.56 29.60 36.25
C ALA A 67 13.80 28.96 36.89
N ASN A 68 14.87 29.75 37.04
CA ASN A 68 15.88 29.70 38.11
C ASN A 68 16.89 30.83 37.91
#